data_AF-A0A974DTE4-F1
#
_entry.id   AF-A0A974DTE4-F1
#
_cell.length_a   1.000
_cell.length_b   1.000
_cell.length_c   1.000
_cell.angle_alpha   90.00
_cell.angle_beta   90.00
_cell.angle_gamma   90.00
#
_symmetry.space_group_name_H-M   'P 1'
#
loop_
_entity.id
_entity.type
_entity.pdbx_description
1 polymer ?
#
loop_
_entity_poly.entity_id
_entity_poly.type
_entity_poly.pdbx_seq_one_letter_code
_entity_poly.pdbx_strand_id
1 'polypeptide(L)'
;MSIGLKQVFNKDKTFRPKRKFDPGTQRFELHKRAQASLTSGVELKATVQLPIGEDLNDWVAVHVVDFFNRINLIYGTICDFCTERTCPIMSGGPKYEYRWQDDNRYKKPTALPAPQYMNLLMDWIEVQINNEDIFPTSVGVPFKKNFLQICKKILCRLFRVFVHVYIHHFDRIIMMGAEAHVNTCYKHFYYFVTELNLVDRKELEPLVTRHVPYMFCRHQCTGCSAGQRRNQRHHCKEPKKRKELYVTLKNILILMISVDINCNQYHCSW
;
A
#
# COMPACT_ATOMS: atom_id res chain seq x y z
N MET A 1 -1.09 -14.01 -23.07
CA MET A 1 -1.58 -13.71 -21.70
C MET A 1 -1.31 -12.24 -21.32
N SER A 2 -1.77 -11.29 -22.13
CA SER A 2 -1.36 -9.87 -22.03
C SER A 2 -2.53 -8.88 -22.07
N ILE A 3 -3.77 -9.39 -21.97
CA ILE A 3 -5.00 -8.61 -22.13
C ILE A 3 -5.51 -8.05 -20.78
N GLY A 4 -5.27 -8.76 -19.66
CA GLY A 4 -5.76 -8.35 -18.33
C GLY A 4 -5.07 -7.10 -17.77
N LEU A 5 -3.75 -6.99 -17.90
CA LEU A 5 -3.00 -5.82 -17.39
C LEU A 5 -3.44 -4.51 -18.09
N LYS A 6 -3.71 -4.53 -19.40
CA LYS A 6 -4.16 -3.32 -20.13
C LYS A 6 -5.53 -2.80 -19.69
N GLN A 7 -6.42 -3.67 -19.21
CA GLN A 7 -7.72 -3.25 -18.68
C GLN A 7 -7.63 -2.68 -17.27
N VAL A 8 -6.70 -3.19 -16.46
CA VAL A 8 -6.44 -2.72 -15.09
C VAL A 8 -5.69 -1.38 -15.08
N PHE A 9 -4.75 -1.20 -16.01
CA PHE A 9 -4.04 0.05 -16.28
C PHE A 9 -4.72 0.89 -17.37
N ASN A 10 -6.05 0.78 -17.52
CA ASN A 10 -6.78 1.62 -18.46
C ASN A 10 -6.78 3.08 -17.96
N LYS A 11 -6.09 3.96 -18.70
CA LYS A 11 -5.97 5.42 -18.42
C LYS A 11 -7.30 6.15 -18.23
N ASP A 12 -8.41 5.52 -18.61
CA ASP A 12 -9.77 6.07 -18.51
C ASP A 12 -10.52 5.61 -17.25
N LYS A 13 -9.96 4.65 -16.49
CA LYS A 13 -10.49 4.19 -15.18
C LYS A 13 -9.55 4.48 -14.01
N THR A 14 -8.29 4.78 -14.26
CA THR A 14 -7.34 5.22 -13.23
C THR A 14 -7.64 6.66 -12.83
N PHE A 15 -7.64 6.93 -11.52
CA PHE A 15 -7.70 8.28 -10.96
C PHE A 15 -6.76 9.21 -11.75
N ARG A 16 -7.35 10.23 -12.37
CA ARG A 16 -6.61 11.38 -12.89
C ARG A 16 -6.58 12.39 -11.74
N PRO A 17 -5.39 12.83 -11.27
CA PRO A 17 -5.33 14.03 -10.45
C PRO A 17 -6.19 15.09 -11.13
N LYS A 18 -7.17 15.66 -10.42
CA LYS A 18 -8.03 16.72 -11.00
C LYS A 18 -7.18 17.87 -11.54
N ARG A 19 -5.95 18.03 -11.02
CA ARG A 19 -4.92 18.93 -11.52
C ARG A 19 -3.56 18.23 -11.49
N LYS A 20 -2.86 18.21 -12.63
CA LYS A 20 -1.46 17.77 -12.71
C LYS A 20 -0.58 18.88 -12.13
N PHE A 21 0.63 18.55 -11.65
CA PHE A 21 1.63 19.59 -11.42
C PHE A 21 1.84 20.34 -12.74
N ASP A 22 1.75 21.67 -12.72
CA ASP A 22 1.84 22.47 -13.94
C ASP A 22 3.25 22.35 -14.54
N PRO A 23 3.38 22.06 -15.85
CA PRO A 23 4.67 22.00 -16.52
C PRO A 23 5.47 23.29 -16.31
N GLY A 24 6.75 23.16 -15.94
CA GLY A 24 7.62 24.31 -15.63
C GLY A 24 7.64 24.72 -14.15
N THR A 25 6.87 24.07 -13.27
CA THR A 25 6.98 24.28 -11.81
C THR A 25 8.07 23.40 -11.18
N GLN A 26 8.63 23.85 -10.05
CA GLN A 26 9.62 23.07 -9.28
C GLN A 26 9.06 21.68 -8.88
N ARG A 27 7.79 21.62 -8.44
CA ARG A 27 7.12 20.36 -8.09
C ARG A 27 6.96 19.42 -9.29
N PHE A 28 6.69 19.96 -10.48
CA PHE A 28 6.64 19.15 -11.71
C PHE A 28 8.00 18.55 -12.04
N GLU A 29 9.07 19.32 -11.96
CA GLU A 29 10.43 18.83 -12.19
C GLU A 29 10.86 17.80 -11.12
N LEU A 30 10.52 18.03 -9.86
CA LEU A 30 10.75 17.06 -8.78
C LEU A 30 10.02 15.73 -9.02
N HIS A 31 8.75 15.79 -9.41
CA HIS A 31 7.97 14.61 -9.76
C HIS A 31 8.60 13.83 -10.93
N LYS A 32 9.03 14.54 -11.97
CA LYS A 32 9.69 13.95 -13.13
C LYS A 32 11.04 13.29 -12.75
N ARG A 33 11.85 13.95 -11.93
CA ARG A 33 13.12 13.38 -11.42
C ARG A 33 12.87 12.12 -10.60
N ALA A 34 11.90 12.14 -9.69
CA ALA A 34 11.54 10.97 -8.87
C ALA A 34 11.10 9.79 -9.76
N GLN A 35 10.26 10.02 -10.76
CA GLN A 35 9.82 8.97 -11.69
C GLN A 35 10.95 8.42 -12.58
N ALA A 36 11.84 9.28 -13.06
CA ALA A 36 12.97 8.86 -13.88
C ALA A 36 13.91 7.94 -13.10
N SER A 37 14.19 8.26 -11.83
CA SER A 37 15.05 7.47 -10.94
C SER A 37 14.47 6.08 -10.62
N LEU A 38 13.15 5.93 -10.58
CA LEU A 38 12.50 4.62 -10.40
C LEU A 38 12.62 3.71 -11.64
N THR A 39 12.81 4.31 -12.82
CA THR A 39 12.82 3.59 -14.11
C THR A 39 14.25 3.20 -14.52
N SER A 40 15.27 3.86 -13.97
CA SER A 40 16.68 3.68 -14.35
C SER A 40 17.43 2.56 -13.61
N GLY A 41 16.76 1.78 -12.74
CA GLY A 41 17.39 0.68 -12.00
C GLY A 41 18.38 1.12 -10.91
N VAL A 42 18.36 2.41 -10.53
CA VAL A 42 19.14 2.97 -9.43
C VAL A 42 18.67 2.39 -8.10
N GLU A 43 19.58 2.25 -7.13
CA GLU A 43 19.26 1.81 -5.77
C GLU A 43 18.13 2.68 -5.18
N LEU A 44 16.96 2.07 -4.94
CA LEU A 44 15.76 2.78 -4.48
C LEU A 44 16.01 3.62 -3.22
N LYS A 45 16.98 3.24 -2.38
CA LYS A 45 17.37 3.99 -1.18
C LYS A 45 17.94 5.37 -1.52
N ALA A 46 18.77 5.49 -2.56
CA ALA A 46 19.27 6.79 -3.02
C ALA A 46 18.16 7.65 -3.63
N THR A 47 17.16 7.02 -4.25
CA THR A 47 16.08 7.74 -4.95
C THR A 47 15.09 8.47 -4.03
N VAL A 48 15.05 8.11 -2.74
CA VAL A 48 14.12 8.69 -1.76
C VAL A 48 14.73 9.83 -0.94
N GLN A 49 16.04 10.03 -1.03
CA GLN A 49 16.75 11.07 -0.29
C GLN A 49 16.31 12.45 -0.78
N LEU A 50 16.18 13.39 0.15
CA LEU A 50 15.91 14.79 -0.18
C LEU A 50 17.08 15.33 -1.03
N PRO A 51 16.85 15.80 -2.26
CA PRO A 51 17.93 16.34 -3.07
C PRO A 51 18.49 17.63 -2.45
N ILE A 52 19.80 17.85 -2.67
CA ILE A 52 20.50 19.02 -2.11
C ILE A 52 19.85 20.31 -2.64
N GLY A 53 19.47 21.20 -1.72
CA GLY A 53 18.88 22.50 -2.03
C GLY A 53 17.36 22.50 -2.29
N GLU A 54 16.70 21.34 -2.20
CA GLU A 54 15.24 21.24 -2.33
C GLU A 54 14.54 21.34 -0.95
N ASP A 55 13.30 21.83 -0.94
CA ASP A 55 12.49 21.91 0.26
C ASP A 55 11.90 20.54 0.66
N LEU A 56 11.93 20.25 1.97
CA LEU A 56 11.44 18.98 2.51
C LEU A 56 9.93 18.80 2.30
N ASN A 57 9.13 19.86 2.47
CA ASN A 57 7.68 19.74 2.35
C ASN A 57 7.28 19.54 0.89
N ASP A 58 7.95 20.21 -0.05
CA ASP A 58 7.76 19.98 -1.49
C ASP A 58 8.12 18.55 -1.89
N TRP A 59 9.25 18.04 -1.41
CA TRP A 59 9.66 16.65 -1.65
C TRP A 59 8.64 15.65 -1.10
N VAL A 60 8.16 15.87 0.12
CA VAL A 60 7.13 15.03 0.75
C VAL A 60 5.80 15.13 0.02
N ALA A 61 5.39 16.32 -0.41
CA ALA A 61 4.13 16.53 -1.12
C ALA A 61 4.08 15.71 -2.41
N VAL A 62 5.14 15.77 -3.22
CA VAL A 62 5.26 15.03 -4.48
C VAL A 62 5.15 13.52 -4.25
N HIS A 63 5.83 13.00 -3.23
CA HIS A 63 5.82 11.56 -2.92
C HIS A 63 4.48 11.08 -2.35
N VAL A 64 3.86 11.84 -1.45
CA VAL A 64 2.55 11.49 -0.88
C VAL A 64 1.50 11.35 -1.98
N VAL A 65 1.49 12.28 -2.94
CA VAL A 65 0.58 12.22 -4.10
C VAL A 65 0.90 11.02 -5.00
N ASP A 66 2.18 10.76 -5.31
CA ASP A 66 2.58 9.59 -6.10
C ASP A 66 2.16 8.26 -5.44
N PHE A 67 2.43 8.11 -4.15
CA PHE A 67 2.04 6.91 -3.40
C PHE A 67 0.54 6.74 -3.34
N PHE A 68 -0.23 7.80 -3.07
CA PHE A 68 -1.69 7.72 -3.11
C PHE A 68 -2.18 7.17 -4.46
N ASN A 69 -1.72 7.74 -5.56
CA ASN A 69 -2.14 7.33 -6.91
C ASN A 69 -1.80 5.86 -7.19
N ARG A 70 -0.58 5.43 -6.86
CA ARG A 70 -0.11 4.06 -7.12
C ARG A 70 -0.79 3.04 -6.21
N ILE A 71 -1.00 3.37 -4.94
CA ILE A 71 -1.67 2.48 -3.99
C ILE A 71 -3.17 2.38 -4.29
N ASN A 72 -3.81 3.49 -4.67
CA ASN A 72 -5.21 3.49 -5.10
C ASN A 72 -5.39 2.59 -6.33
N LEU A 73 -4.47 2.66 -7.29
CA LEU A 73 -4.45 1.78 -8.44
C LEU A 73 -4.30 0.30 -8.04
N ILE A 74 -3.36 -0.02 -7.14
CA ILE A 74 -3.17 -1.38 -6.62
C ILE A 74 -4.46 -1.89 -5.97
N TYR A 75 -5.12 -1.09 -5.13
CA TYR A 75 -6.37 -1.49 -4.48
C TYR A 75 -7.50 -1.68 -5.51
N GLY A 76 -7.60 -0.80 -6.51
CA GLY A 76 -8.57 -0.91 -7.60
C GLY A 76 -8.46 -2.22 -8.40
N THR A 77 -7.31 -2.88 -8.38
CA THR A 77 -7.14 -4.20 -9.03
C THR A 77 -7.80 -5.35 -8.27
N ILE A 78 -8.06 -5.18 -6.96
CA ILE A 78 -8.60 -6.22 -6.08
C ILE A 78 -9.92 -5.86 -5.41
N CYS A 79 -10.43 -4.62 -5.57
CA CYS A 79 -11.59 -4.12 -4.85
C CYS A 79 -12.85 -4.96 -5.07
N ASP A 80 -13.08 -5.47 -6.28
CA ASP A 80 -14.20 -6.36 -6.61
C ASP A 80 -14.18 -7.69 -5.82
N PHE A 81 -13.01 -8.09 -5.29
CA PHE A 81 -12.83 -9.30 -4.48
C PHE A 81 -12.76 -9.01 -2.98
N CYS A 82 -12.59 -7.75 -2.60
CA CYS A 82 -12.63 -7.28 -1.22
C CYS A 82 -14.10 -6.99 -0.88
N THR A 83 -14.77 -7.94 -0.24
CA THR A 83 -16.21 -7.86 0.08
C THR A 83 -16.40 -7.98 1.57
N GLU A 84 -17.56 -7.58 2.09
CA GLU A 84 -17.88 -7.77 3.51
C GLU A 84 -17.89 -9.25 3.91
N ARG A 85 -18.12 -10.16 2.95
CA ARG A 85 -18.09 -11.61 3.18
C ARG A 85 -16.67 -12.17 3.25
N THR A 86 -15.76 -11.67 2.41
CA THR A 86 -14.35 -12.12 2.37
C THR A 86 -13.52 -11.43 3.45
N CYS A 87 -13.84 -10.17 3.75
CA CYS A 87 -13.13 -9.30 4.67
C CYS A 87 -14.11 -8.53 5.59
N PRO A 88 -14.77 -9.22 6.53
CA PRO A 88 -15.79 -8.62 7.42
C PRO A 88 -15.21 -7.61 8.41
N ILE A 89 -13.88 -7.61 8.60
CA ILE A 89 -13.15 -6.71 9.48
C ILE A 89 -11.89 -6.25 8.76
N MET A 90 -11.61 -4.94 8.80
CA MET A 90 -10.34 -4.40 8.36
C MET A 90 -9.20 -4.83 9.30
N SER A 91 -8.30 -5.70 8.83
CA SER A 91 -7.25 -6.29 9.65
C SER A 91 -5.93 -6.49 8.91
N GLY A 92 -4.84 -6.45 9.68
CA GLY A 92 -3.49 -6.88 9.29
C GLY A 92 -3.21 -8.33 9.70
N GLY A 93 -4.18 -9.20 9.45
CA GLY A 93 -4.20 -10.58 9.95
C GLY A 93 -4.62 -10.66 11.41
N PRO A 94 -4.34 -11.78 12.10
CA PRO A 94 -4.95 -12.08 13.40
C PRO A 94 -4.57 -11.12 14.53
N LYS A 95 -3.39 -10.50 14.43
CA LYS A 95 -2.80 -9.66 15.49
C LYS A 95 -3.25 -8.19 15.43
N TYR A 96 -3.62 -7.70 14.25
CA TYR A 96 -3.83 -6.28 14.01
C TYR A 96 -5.23 -6.04 13.47
N GLU A 97 -6.05 -5.30 14.22
CA GLU A 97 -7.36 -4.82 13.79
C GLU A 97 -7.31 -3.30 13.61
N TYR A 98 -7.79 -2.79 12.47
CA TYR A 98 -7.82 -1.36 12.20
C TYR A 98 -9.25 -0.83 12.35
N ARG A 99 -9.43 0.10 13.28
CA ARG A 99 -10.69 0.79 13.52
C ARG A 99 -10.70 2.16 12.87
N TRP A 100 -11.85 2.54 12.33
CA TRP A 100 -12.03 3.84 11.69
C TRP A 100 -12.55 4.85 12.70
N GLN A 101 -12.08 6.08 12.58
CA GLN A 101 -12.58 7.22 13.34
C GLN A 101 -12.44 8.48 12.48
N ASP A 102 -13.50 9.29 12.48
CA ASP A 102 -13.54 10.63 11.90
C ASP A 102 -14.40 11.57 12.75
N ASP A 103 -14.36 12.85 12.42
CA ASP A 103 -15.04 13.90 13.19
C ASP A 103 -16.54 14.04 12.83
N ASN A 104 -17.03 13.21 11.89
CA ASN A 104 -18.39 13.31 11.36
C ASN A 104 -19.24 12.09 11.78
N ARG A 105 -19.19 11.01 11.00
CA ARG A 105 -20.05 9.84 11.14
C ARG A 105 -19.53 8.86 12.20
N TYR A 106 -18.21 8.73 12.34
CA TYR A 106 -17.57 7.73 13.20
C TYR A 106 -16.77 8.40 14.32
N LYS A 107 -17.48 9.03 15.27
CA LYS A 107 -16.86 9.81 16.38
C LYS A 107 -16.02 8.97 17.35
N LYS A 108 -16.20 7.65 17.37
CA LYS A 108 -15.43 6.71 18.19
C LYS A 108 -14.77 5.65 17.30
N PRO A 109 -13.63 5.06 17.71
CA PRO A 109 -13.00 3.95 16.99
C PRO A 109 -13.98 2.81 16.71
N THR A 110 -14.40 2.69 15.46
CA THR A 110 -15.45 1.78 15.00
C THR A 110 -14.84 0.69 14.13
N ALA A 111 -15.19 -0.58 14.40
CA ALA A 111 -14.83 -1.69 13.53
C ALA A 111 -15.70 -1.64 12.27
N LEU A 112 -15.06 -1.70 11.10
CA LEU A 112 -15.73 -1.70 9.81
C LEU A 112 -15.24 -2.88 8.96
N PRO A 113 -16.09 -3.39 8.05
CA PRO A 113 -15.63 -4.25 6.96
C PRO A 113 -14.51 -3.59 6.17
N ALA A 114 -13.55 -4.40 5.71
CA ALA A 114 -12.41 -3.90 4.96
C ALA A 114 -12.79 -3.05 3.73
N PRO A 115 -13.73 -3.44 2.85
CA PRO A 115 -14.07 -2.60 1.70
C PRO A 115 -14.62 -1.23 2.10
N GLN A 116 -15.46 -1.17 3.14
CA GLN A 116 -15.99 0.10 3.64
C GLN A 116 -14.87 0.97 4.23
N TYR A 117 -13.97 0.36 5.00
CA TYR A 117 -12.80 1.04 5.54
C TYR A 117 -11.92 1.63 4.44
N MET A 118 -11.64 0.85 3.38
CA MET A 118 -10.79 1.28 2.27
C MET A 118 -11.41 2.44 1.51
N ASN A 119 -12.72 2.41 1.25
CA ASN A 119 -13.41 3.52 0.59
C ASN A 119 -13.30 4.80 1.41
N LEU A 120 -13.63 4.76 2.71
CA LEU A 120 -13.50 5.92 3.61
C LEU A 120 -12.06 6.43 3.69
N LEU A 121 -11.08 5.52 3.67
CA LEU A 121 -9.67 5.85 3.69
C LEU A 121 -9.23 6.59 2.43
N MET A 122 -9.56 6.06 1.24
CA MET A 122 -9.19 6.68 -0.03
C MET A 122 -9.87 8.03 -0.19
N ASP A 123 -11.16 8.12 0.09
CA ASP A 123 -11.93 9.37 0.04
C ASP A 123 -11.33 10.43 0.97
N TRP A 124 -10.99 10.03 2.21
CA TRP A 124 -10.40 10.96 3.17
C TRP A 124 -9.04 11.50 2.69
N ILE A 125 -8.17 10.62 2.18
CA ILE A 125 -6.85 11.03 1.66
C ILE A 125 -7.04 11.93 0.44
N GLU A 126 -7.94 11.58 -0.48
CA GLU A 126 -8.24 12.38 -1.68
C GLU A 126 -8.65 13.82 -1.30
N VAL A 127 -9.50 13.98 -0.29
CA VAL A 127 -9.89 15.31 0.21
C VAL A 127 -8.68 16.06 0.77
N GLN A 128 -7.74 15.39 1.46
CA GLN A 128 -6.55 16.07 2.00
C GLN A 128 -5.62 16.54 0.88
N ILE A 129 -5.27 15.67 -0.08
CA ILE A 129 -4.29 15.98 -1.13
C ILE A 129 -4.80 17.01 -2.15
N ASN A 130 -6.12 17.14 -2.29
CA ASN A 130 -6.74 18.15 -3.15
C ASN A 130 -7.06 19.46 -2.42
N ASN A 131 -6.77 19.57 -1.12
CA ASN A 131 -6.98 20.80 -0.36
C ASN A 131 -5.77 21.73 -0.55
N GLU A 132 -5.95 22.84 -1.27
CA GLU A 132 -4.87 23.80 -1.58
C GLU A 132 -4.29 24.49 -0.33
N ASP A 133 -5.02 24.52 0.78
CA ASP A 133 -4.46 25.01 2.05
C ASP A 133 -3.46 24.03 2.68
N ILE A 134 -3.54 22.74 2.32
CA ILE A 134 -2.65 21.68 2.83
C ILE A 134 -1.57 21.40 1.78
N PHE A 135 -1.97 21.21 0.52
CA PHE A 135 -1.13 20.97 -0.63
C PHE A 135 -1.25 22.16 -1.59
N PRO A 136 -0.56 23.29 -1.31
CA PRO A 136 -0.57 24.43 -2.20
C PRO A 136 -0.10 24.02 -3.59
N THR A 137 -0.63 24.66 -4.63
CA THR A 137 -0.26 24.42 -6.04
C THR A 137 0.51 25.59 -6.62
N SER A 138 0.24 26.80 -6.14
CA SER A 138 0.88 28.05 -6.57
C SER A 138 2.28 28.21 -5.98
N VAL A 139 3.20 28.71 -6.79
CA VAL A 139 4.56 29.06 -6.37
C VAL A 139 4.50 30.23 -5.37
N GLY A 140 5.28 30.15 -4.30
CA GLY A 140 5.35 31.20 -3.27
C GLY A 140 4.31 31.09 -2.15
N VAL A 141 3.35 30.15 -2.23
CA VAL A 141 2.43 29.87 -1.12
C VAL A 141 3.08 28.85 -0.17
N PRO A 142 3.31 29.20 1.11
CA PRO A 142 3.94 28.30 2.07
C PRO A 142 3.00 27.19 2.53
N PHE A 143 3.56 26.04 2.88
CA PHE A 143 2.81 24.96 3.53
C PHE A 143 2.33 25.34 4.93
N LYS A 144 1.25 24.69 5.38
CA LYS A 144 0.82 24.77 6.78
C LYS A 144 1.90 24.28 7.74
N LYS A 145 1.97 24.88 8.94
CA LYS A 145 2.91 24.49 10.01
C LYS A 145 2.79 23.01 10.40
N ASN A 146 1.60 22.42 10.30
CA ASN A 146 1.34 21.02 10.60
C ASN A 146 1.35 20.10 9.37
N PHE A 147 1.83 20.56 8.21
CA PHE A 147 1.82 19.80 6.96
C PHE A 147 2.45 18.41 7.10
N LEU A 148 3.66 18.32 7.66
CA LEU A 148 4.32 17.03 7.86
C LEU A 148 3.49 16.09 8.75
N GLN A 149 2.83 16.60 9.80
CA GLN A 149 1.97 15.78 10.65
C GLN A 149 0.77 15.20 9.88
N ILE A 150 0.19 15.99 8.97
CA ILE A 150 -0.88 15.53 8.07
C ILE A 150 -0.34 14.44 7.12
N CYS A 151 0.82 14.67 6.51
CA CYS A 151 1.47 13.70 5.63
C CYS A 151 1.81 12.38 6.34
N LYS A 152 2.32 12.43 7.58
CA LYS A 152 2.54 11.23 8.41
C LYS A 152 1.24 10.45 8.59
N LYS A 153 0.13 11.13 8.92
CA LYS A 153 -1.19 10.48 9.05
C LYS A 153 -1.68 9.85 7.75
N ILE A 154 -1.46 10.51 6.61
CA ILE A 154 -1.79 9.96 5.27
C ILE A 154 -0.95 8.69 5.01
N LEU A 155 0.37 8.77 5.19
CA LEU A 155 1.29 7.65 4.94
C LEU A 155 0.99 6.46 5.85
N CYS A 156 0.74 6.67 7.15
CA CYS A 156 0.32 5.60 8.06
C CYS A 156 -0.98 4.92 7.60
N ARG A 157 -1.95 5.69 7.06
CA ARG A 157 -3.19 5.13 6.51
C ARG A 157 -2.91 4.35 5.21
N LEU A 158 -2.14 4.90 4.28
CA LEU A 158 -1.74 4.20 3.04
C LEU A 158 -1.03 2.87 3.32
N PHE A 159 -0.19 2.81 4.35
CA PHE A 159 0.47 1.57 4.76
C PHE A 159 -0.53 0.45 5.08
N ARG A 160 -1.68 0.77 5.70
CA ARG A 160 -2.74 -0.23 6.01
C ARG A 160 -3.31 -0.88 4.75
N VAL A 161 -3.30 -0.17 3.62
CA VAL A 161 -3.70 -0.71 2.32
C VAL A 161 -2.73 -1.80 1.88
N PHE A 162 -1.42 -1.55 1.95
CA PHE A 162 -0.41 -2.57 1.67
C PHE A 162 -0.59 -3.78 2.56
N VAL A 163 -0.69 -3.57 3.88
CA VAL A 163 -0.88 -4.66 4.86
C VAL A 163 -2.07 -5.53 4.45
N HIS A 164 -3.22 -4.92 4.17
CA HIS A 164 -4.42 -5.66 3.80
C HIS A 164 -4.25 -6.43 2.48
N VAL A 165 -3.69 -5.78 1.45
CA VAL A 165 -3.45 -6.41 0.13
C VAL A 165 -2.50 -7.60 0.26
N TYR A 166 -1.36 -7.45 0.94
CA TYR A 166 -0.39 -8.53 1.12
C TYR A 166 -0.95 -9.72 1.89
N ILE A 167 -1.81 -9.47 2.87
CA ILE A 167 -2.29 -10.51 3.77
C ILE A 167 -3.49 -11.25 3.18
N HIS A 168 -4.46 -10.52 2.65
CA HIS A 168 -5.76 -11.09 2.26
C HIS A 168 -5.91 -11.28 0.75
N HIS A 169 -5.19 -10.50 -0.07
CA HIS A 169 -5.44 -10.44 -1.52
C HIS A 169 -4.22 -10.74 -2.40
N PHE A 170 -3.06 -11.07 -1.82
CA PHE A 170 -1.84 -11.27 -2.61
C PHE A 170 -1.94 -12.45 -3.59
N ASP A 171 -2.75 -13.46 -3.29
CA ASP A 171 -2.94 -14.57 -4.22
C ASP A 171 -3.58 -14.08 -5.52
N ARG A 172 -4.47 -13.08 -5.44
CA ARG A 172 -5.02 -12.40 -6.62
C ARG A 172 -3.98 -11.55 -7.33
N ILE A 173 -3.12 -10.85 -6.58
CA ILE A 173 -2.00 -10.10 -7.16
C ILE A 173 -1.10 -11.02 -8.01
N ILE A 174 -0.74 -12.21 -7.50
CA ILE A 174 0.06 -13.17 -8.27
C ILE A 174 -0.71 -13.72 -9.47
N MET A 175 -2.01 -14.03 -9.32
CA MET A 175 -2.83 -14.50 -10.44
C MET A 175 -2.86 -13.52 -11.62
N MET A 176 -2.72 -12.22 -11.35
CA MET A 176 -2.66 -11.18 -12.38
C MET A 176 -1.24 -10.88 -12.88
N GLY A 177 -0.20 -11.48 -12.29
CA GLY A 177 1.20 -11.15 -12.59
C GLY A 177 1.60 -9.73 -12.16
N ALA A 178 0.95 -9.18 -11.14
CA ALA A 178 1.15 -7.81 -10.68
C ALA A 178 2.09 -7.70 -9.47
N GLU A 179 2.60 -8.82 -8.95
CA GLU A 179 3.40 -8.89 -7.72
C GLU A 179 4.64 -8.01 -7.77
N ALA A 180 5.39 -8.01 -8.88
CA ALA A 180 6.57 -7.16 -9.02
C ALA A 180 6.23 -5.66 -8.88
N HIS A 181 5.09 -5.23 -9.42
CA HIS A 181 4.65 -3.84 -9.35
C HIS A 181 4.27 -3.44 -7.91
N VAL A 182 3.51 -4.28 -7.22
CA VAL A 182 3.12 -4.05 -5.82
C VAL A 182 4.36 -4.01 -4.93
N ASN A 183 5.29 -4.94 -5.16
CA ASN A 183 6.53 -5.07 -4.40
C ASN A 183 7.46 -3.87 -4.58
N THR A 184 7.67 -3.42 -5.81
CA THR A 184 8.45 -2.22 -6.08
C THR A 184 7.80 -0.98 -5.48
N CYS A 185 6.46 -0.87 -5.56
CA CYS A 185 5.73 0.23 -4.93
C CYS A 185 5.89 0.22 -3.41
N TYR A 186 5.77 -0.95 -2.77
CA TYR A 186 5.95 -1.09 -1.32
C TYR A 186 7.40 -0.82 -0.89
N LYS A 187 8.39 -1.32 -1.62
CA LYS A 187 9.82 -1.09 -1.32
C LYS A 187 10.16 0.39 -1.41
N HIS A 188 9.69 1.07 -2.46
CA HIS A 188 9.84 2.53 -2.58
C HIS A 188 9.15 3.26 -1.41
N PHE A 189 7.89 2.91 -1.11
CA PHE A 189 7.17 3.48 0.03
C PHE A 189 7.92 3.29 1.35
N TYR A 190 8.37 2.07 1.62
CA TYR A 190 9.08 1.70 2.85
C TYR A 190 10.33 2.55 3.03
N TYR A 191 11.21 2.59 2.03
CA TYR A 191 12.43 3.40 2.13
C TYR A 191 12.13 4.87 2.32
N PHE A 192 11.16 5.41 1.58
CA PHE A 192 10.78 6.81 1.70
C PHE A 192 10.31 7.16 3.13
N VAL A 193 9.39 6.37 3.70
CA VAL A 193 8.87 6.66 5.04
C VAL A 193 9.89 6.44 6.14
N THR A 194 10.85 5.53 5.95
CA THR A 194 11.92 5.30 6.93
C THR A 194 13.05 6.32 6.82
N GLU A 195 13.43 6.73 5.60
CA GLU A 195 14.50 7.72 5.37
C GLU A 195 14.15 9.06 6.02
N LEU A 196 12.89 9.48 5.87
CA LEU A 196 12.40 10.78 6.36
C LEU A 196 11.69 10.68 7.73
N ASN A 197 11.73 9.51 8.39
CA ASN A 197 11.07 9.27 9.69
C ASN A 197 9.58 9.71 9.72
N LEU A 198 8.86 9.37 8.66
CA LEU A 198 7.45 9.75 8.46
C LEU A 198 6.46 8.74 9.05
N VAL A 199 6.89 7.50 9.27
CA VAL A 199 6.08 6.45 9.90
C VAL A 199 6.90 5.77 10.99
N ASP A 200 6.31 5.63 12.18
CA ASP A 200 6.97 4.95 13.30
C ASP A 200 7.21 3.47 12.99
N ARG A 201 8.35 2.94 13.42
CA ARG A 201 8.72 1.53 13.19
C ARG A 201 7.68 0.55 13.73
N LYS A 202 7.00 0.89 14.83
CA LYS A 202 5.92 0.08 15.43
C LYS A 202 4.74 -0.09 14.48
N GLU A 203 4.40 0.95 13.72
CA GLU A 203 3.31 0.89 12.73
C GLU A 203 3.67 -0.02 11.55
N LEU A 204 4.97 -0.18 11.25
CA LEU A 204 5.48 -1.02 10.15
C LEU A 204 5.59 -2.51 10.51
N GLU A 205 5.53 -2.87 11.80
CA GLU A 205 5.61 -4.25 12.30
C GLU A 205 4.77 -5.29 11.54
N PRO A 206 3.51 -5.00 11.12
CA PRO A 206 2.68 -5.99 10.43
C PRO A 206 3.33 -6.61 9.18
N LEU A 207 4.24 -5.89 8.52
CA LEU A 207 4.98 -6.36 7.35
C LEU A 207 6.50 -6.54 7.59
N VAL A 208 7.04 -6.09 8.73
CA VAL A 208 8.47 -6.27 9.07
C VAL A 208 8.74 -7.67 9.66
N THR A 209 7.84 -8.20 10.48
CA THR A 209 8.12 -9.39 11.31
C THR A 209 7.55 -10.71 10.73
N ARG A 210 7.05 -10.72 9.50
CA ARG A 210 6.31 -11.89 9.00
C ARG A 210 7.21 -12.98 8.41
N HIS A 211 7.62 -13.92 9.26
CA HIS A 211 7.43 -15.33 8.94
C HIS A 211 5.93 -15.62 8.98
N VAL A 212 5.30 -15.98 7.86
CA VAL A 212 3.87 -16.32 7.81
C VAL A 212 3.69 -17.84 7.92
N PRO A 213 3.43 -18.42 9.11
CA PRO A 213 2.78 -19.71 9.16
C PRO A 213 1.30 -19.50 8.81
N TYR A 214 0.95 -19.92 7.59
CA TYR A 214 -0.38 -20.30 7.12
C TYR A 214 -1.57 -19.92 8.03
N MET A 215 -2.29 -18.86 7.68
CA MET A 215 -3.72 -18.76 7.99
C MET A 215 -4.51 -18.61 6.69
N PHE A 216 -4.92 -19.74 6.13
CA PHE A 216 -6.00 -19.77 5.16
C PHE A 216 -7.31 -19.46 5.89
N CYS A 217 -8.01 -18.42 5.43
CA CYS A 217 -9.39 -18.13 5.80
C CYS A 217 -10.26 -19.35 5.52
N ARG A 218 -10.89 -19.92 6.56
CA ARG A 218 -11.71 -21.14 6.48
C ARG A 218 -13.16 -20.87 6.05
N HIS A 219 -13.46 -19.69 5.50
CA HIS A 219 -14.84 -19.27 5.26
C HIS A 219 -15.05 -18.83 3.82
N GLN A 220 -15.24 -19.81 2.93
CA GLN A 220 -16.21 -19.77 1.82
C GLN A 220 -16.24 -21.13 1.12
N CYS A 221 -16.98 -22.06 1.71
CA CYS A 221 -17.68 -23.12 0.96
C CYS A 221 -19.16 -22.96 1.28
N THR A 222 -19.82 -21.99 0.63
CA THR A 222 -21.28 -21.96 0.58
C THR A 222 -21.73 -23.00 -0.43
N GLY A 223 -22.14 -24.16 0.05
CA GLY A 223 -22.63 -25.25 -0.79
C GLY A 223 -22.87 -26.60 -0.12
N CYS A 224 -22.41 -26.83 1.12
CA CYS A 224 -22.73 -28.08 1.83
C CYS A 224 -23.89 -27.88 2.80
N SER A 225 -25.08 -28.31 2.40
CA SER A 225 -26.25 -28.47 3.27
C SER A 225 -25.91 -29.37 4.46
N ALA A 226 -26.33 -28.95 5.65
CA ALA A 226 -26.13 -29.67 6.90
C ALA A 226 -26.93 -30.99 6.90
N GLY A 227 -26.35 -32.07 6.39
CA GLY A 227 -27.09 -33.32 6.31
C GLY A 227 -26.39 -34.50 5.64
N GLN A 228 -25.06 -34.64 5.69
CA GLN A 228 -24.40 -35.91 5.33
C GLN A 228 -22.96 -35.94 5.88
N ARG A 229 -22.85 -36.23 7.18
CA ARG A 229 -21.60 -36.72 7.76
C ARG A 229 -21.50 -38.22 7.45
N ARG A 230 -20.81 -38.59 6.36
CA ARG A 230 -19.97 -39.80 6.23
C ARG A 230 -19.47 -39.93 4.79
N ASN A 231 -18.15 -40.05 4.65
CA ASN A 231 -17.41 -40.50 3.48
C ASN A 231 -17.69 -39.81 2.13
N GLN A 232 -17.01 -38.68 1.88
CA GLN A 232 -16.36 -38.40 0.59
C GLN A 232 -15.43 -37.18 0.71
N ARG A 233 -14.12 -37.40 0.65
CA ARG A 233 -13.11 -36.34 0.50
C ARG A 233 -13.09 -35.92 -0.97
N HIS A 234 -13.89 -34.93 -1.37
CA HIS A 234 -13.69 -34.27 -2.66
C HIS A 234 -12.40 -33.44 -2.58
N HIS A 235 -11.36 -33.98 -3.19
CA HIS A 235 -10.03 -33.43 -3.23
C HIS A 235 -9.93 -32.41 -4.37
N CYS A 236 -10.20 -31.13 -4.10
CA CYS A 236 -9.80 -30.06 -5.01
C CYS A 236 -8.27 -29.96 -4.97
N LYS A 237 -7.59 -30.72 -5.83
CA LYS A 237 -6.13 -30.75 -5.94
C LYS A 237 -5.65 -29.49 -6.65
N GLU A 238 -5.39 -28.42 -5.89
CA GLU A 238 -4.41 -27.43 -6.35
C GLU A 238 -3.00 -28.03 -6.29
N PRO A 239 -2.14 -27.81 -7.30
CA PRO A 239 -0.81 -28.41 -7.36
C PRO A 239 0.08 -27.89 -6.23
N LYS A 240 0.60 -28.80 -5.38
CA LYS A 240 1.47 -28.52 -4.23
C LYS A 240 2.66 -27.58 -4.55
N LYS A 241 3.24 -27.71 -5.75
CA LYS A 241 4.34 -26.85 -6.25
C LYS A 241 3.98 -25.36 -6.35
N ARG A 242 2.72 -25.03 -6.65
CA ARG A 242 2.26 -23.63 -6.73
C ARG A 242 2.17 -23.01 -5.34
N LYS A 243 1.79 -23.79 -4.32
CA LYS A 243 1.73 -23.35 -2.92
C LYS A 243 3.12 -23.08 -2.33
N GLU A 244 4.09 -23.95 -2.61
CA GLU A 244 5.48 -23.73 -2.18
C GLU A 244 6.09 -22.48 -2.84
N LEU A 245 5.89 -22.27 -4.14
CA LEU A 245 6.40 -21.08 -4.84
C LEU A 245 5.75 -19.78 -4.32
N TYR A 246 4.45 -19.79 -4.01
CA TYR A 246 3.72 -18.64 -3.45
C TYR A 246 4.21 -18.26 -2.05
N VAL A 247 4.46 -19.25 -1.19
CA VAL A 247 5.03 -19.07 0.15
C VAL A 247 6.45 -18.55 0.05
N THR A 248 7.25 -19.13 -0.84
CA THR A 248 8.63 -18.70 -1.09
C THR A 248 8.69 -17.27 -1.63
N LEU A 249 7.82 -16.83 -2.54
CA LEU A 249 7.82 -15.45 -3.06
C LEU A 249 7.31 -14.40 -2.04
N LYS A 250 6.24 -14.70 -1.28
CA LYS A 250 5.79 -13.83 -0.16
C LYS A 250 6.88 -13.67 0.89
N ASN A 251 7.50 -14.78 1.29
CA ASN A 251 8.54 -14.78 2.30
C ASN A 251 9.85 -14.18 1.77
N ILE A 252 10.23 -14.38 0.51
CA ILE A 252 11.45 -13.78 -0.08
C ILE A 252 11.35 -12.27 -0.10
N LEU A 253 10.22 -11.66 -0.49
CA LEU A 253 10.15 -10.20 -0.49
C LEU A 253 10.17 -9.63 0.93
N ILE A 254 9.42 -10.24 1.86
CA ILE A 254 9.42 -9.83 3.27
C ILE A 254 10.81 -10.03 3.89
N LEU A 255 11.51 -11.13 3.56
CA LEU A 255 12.88 -11.40 3.96
C LEU A 255 13.88 -10.43 3.30
N MET A 256 13.73 -10.05 2.03
CA MET A 256 14.60 -9.06 1.38
C MET A 256 14.50 -7.70 2.07
N ILE A 257 13.29 -7.33 2.52
CA ILE A 257 13.08 -6.15 3.36
C ILE A 257 13.70 -6.37 4.76
N SER A 258 13.57 -7.55 5.37
CA SER A 258 14.23 -7.86 6.65
C SER A 258 15.77 -7.87 6.57
N VAL A 259 16.36 -8.26 5.43
CA VAL A 259 17.82 -8.27 5.19
C VAL A 259 18.34 -6.82 5.05
N ASP A 260 17.63 -5.97 4.29
CA ASP A 260 17.94 -4.54 4.20
C ASP A 260 17.72 -3.81 5.55
N ILE A 261 16.76 -4.26 6.37
CA ILE A 261 16.50 -3.76 7.74
C ILE A 261 17.61 -4.14 8.71
N ASN A 262 18.05 -5.41 8.72
CA ASN A 262 19.11 -5.87 9.62
C ASN A 262 20.45 -5.20 9.29
N CYS A 263 20.75 -4.95 8.02
CA CYS A 263 21.96 -4.22 7.63
C CYS A 263 21.97 -2.77 8.13
N ASN A 264 20.79 -2.14 8.32
CA ASN A 264 20.62 -0.79 8.88
C ASN A 264 20.55 -0.79 10.42
N GLN A 265 20.56 -1.96 11.07
CA GLN A 265 20.63 -2.11 12.53
C GLN A 265 22.07 -2.32 13.03
N TYR A 266 22.98 -2.73 12.14
CA TYR A 266 24.42 -2.75 12.39
C TYR A 266 25.07 -1.54 11.72
N HIS A 267 24.96 -0.38 12.38
CA HIS A 267 26.05 0.59 12.32
C HIS A 267 27.27 -0.09 12.93
N CYS A 268 28.06 -0.78 12.11
CA CYS A 268 29.47 -1.03 12.45
C CYS A 268 30.16 0.33 12.35
N SER A 269 30.31 0.96 13.50
CA SER A 269 31.42 1.88 13.73
C SER A 269 32.72 1.06 13.66
N TRP A 270 33.67 1.59 12.88
CA TRP A 270 35.04 1.11 12.58
C TRP A 270 35.17 0.02 11.52
#